data_AF-A0A146K6B2-F1
#
_entry.id   AF-A0A146K6B2-F1
#
_cell.length_a   1.000
_cell.length_b   1.000
_cell.length_c   1.000
_cell.angle_alpha   90.00
_cell.angle_beta   90.00
_cell.angle_gamma   90.00
#
_symmetry.space_group_name_H-M   'P 1'
#
loop_
_entity.id
_entity.type
_entity.pdbx_description
1 polymer ?
#
loop_
_entity_poly.entity_id
_entity_poly.type
_entity_poly.pdbx_seq_one_letter_code
_entity_poly.pdbx_strand_id
1 'polypeptide(L)'
;IIKALETTIEMLQYRGLDVSELETIKQLTPDAFSESLENSYLQNFTLKTNEYAIYLCREFNKDVITEIRPHTIVICLMKLKNQKIQSGVQVFYVDDLIVNITKNRLVPKHHLITDKVKIQEILTKLMADENQLPKISIDDPMAKFLGAQTGNLVRIIRNSPQ
;
A
#
# COMPACT_ATOMS: atom_id res chain seq x y z
N ILE A 1 -14.28 4.10 -6.94
CA ILE A 1 -13.96 4.20 -5.48
C ILE A 1 -14.04 2.83 -4.81
N ILE A 2 -15.18 2.12 -4.87
CA ILE A 2 -15.31 0.77 -4.25
C ILE A 2 -14.19 -0.19 -4.70
N LYS A 3 -13.95 -0.31 -6.01
CA LYS A 3 -12.83 -1.12 -6.55
C LYS A 3 -11.44 -0.69 -6.03
N ALA A 4 -11.24 0.60 -5.78
CA ALA A 4 -9.98 1.11 -5.23
C ALA A 4 -9.84 0.76 -3.74
N LEU A 5 -10.94 0.78 -2.99
CA LEU A 5 -10.98 0.27 -1.61
C LEU A 5 -10.74 -1.24 -1.57
N GLU A 6 -11.38 -2.02 -2.44
CA GLU A 6 -11.13 -3.46 -2.55
C GLU A 6 -9.65 -3.75 -2.83
N THR A 7 -9.06 -3.05 -3.78
CA THR A 7 -7.62 -3.17 -4.09
C THR A 7 -6.75 -2.74 -2.91
N THR A 8 -7.17 -1.73 -2.15
CA THR A 8 -6.48 -1.31 -0.92
C THR A 8 -6.55 -2.38 0.17
N ILE A 9 -7.71 -3.00 0.36
CA ILE A 9 -7.90 -4.11 1.31
C ILE A 9 -7.02 -5.30 0.89
N GLU A 10 -7.03 -5.66 -0.39
CA GLU A 10 -6.15 -6.71 -0.93
C GLU A 10 -4.65 -6.38 -0.74
N MET A 11 -4.27 -5.11 -0.92
CA MET A 11 -2.91 -4.63 -0.65
C MET A 11 -2.52 -4.80 0.81
N LEU A 12 -3.40 -4.44 1.75
CA LEU A 12 -3.15 -4.61 3.18
C LEU A 12 -3.07 -6.09 3.58
N GLN A 13 -3.94 -6.94 3.02
CA GLN A 13 -3.86 -8.40 3.17
C GLN A 13 -2.53 -8.95 2.64
N TYR A 14 -2.07 -8.46 1.48
CA TYR A 14 -0.79 -8.88 0.89
C TYR A 14 0.40 -8.53 1.79
N ARG A 15 0.28 -7.47 2.59
CA ARG A 15 1.28 -7.08 3.61
C ARG A 15 1.18 -7.92 4.89
N GLY A 16 0.27 -8.89 4.96
CA GLY A 16 0.06 -9.77 6.10
C GLY A 16 -0.74 -9.14 7.24
N LEU A 17 -1.56 -8.12 6.96
CA LEU A 17 -2.41 -7.46 7.95
C LEU A 17 -3.77 -8.15 8.02
N ASP A 18 -4.33 -8.23 9.23
CA ASP A 18 -5.71 -8.64 9.44
C ASP A 18 -6.63 -7.50 9.02
N VAL A 19 -7.48 -7.75 8.02
CA VAL A 19 -8.43 -6.78 7.45
C VAL A 19 -9.87 -7.15 7.73
N SER A 20 -10.13 -8.09 8.64
CA SER A 20 -11.48 -8.62 8.91
C SER A 20 -12.52 -7.51 9.17
N GLU A 21 -12.10 -6.42 9.82
CA GLU A 21 -12.93 -5.24 10.11
C GLU A 21 -13.28 -4.39 8.86
N LEU A 22 -12.49 -4.49 7.77
CA LEU A 22 -12.77 -3.82 6.49
C LEU A 22 -13.60 -4.69 5.53
N GLU A 23 -13.77 -5.99 5.80
CA GLU A 23 -14.58 -6.84 4.92
C GLU A 23 -16.06 -6.44 4.92
N THR A 24 -16.54 -5.86 6.01
CA THR A 24 -17.89 -5.29 6.09
C THR A 24 -18.09 -4.15 5.08
N ILE A 25 -17.04 -3.41 4.71
CA ILE A 25 -17.10 -2.34 3.70
C ILE A 25 -17.32 -2.91 2.30
N LYS A 26 -16.78 -4.11 2.00
CA LYS A 26 -17.01 -4.79 0.71
C LYS A 26 -18.48 -5.14 0.49
N GLN A 27 -19.25 -5.24 1.57
CA GLN A 27 -20.68 -5.60 1.54
C GLN A 27 -21.60 -4.37 1.37
N LEU A 28 -21.06 -3.14 1.43
CA LEU A 28 -21.84 -1.93 1.24
C LEU A 28 -22.26 -1.79 -0.23
N THR A 29 -23.54 -1.49 -0.46
CA THR A 29 -24.04 -1.17 -1.80
C THR A 29 -23.43 0.15 -2.29
N PRO A 30 -23.26 0.34 -3.62
CA PRO A 30 -22.71 1.57 -4.16
C PRO A 30 -23.47 2.83 -3.72
N ASP A 31 -24.78 2.72 -3.55
CA ASP A 31 -25.65 3.82 -3.14
C ASP A 31 -25.39 4.21 -1.67
N ALA A 32 -25.34 3.23 -0.75
CA ALA A 32 -25.01 3.46 0.66
C ALA A 32 -23.58 4.00 0.85
N PHE A 33 -22.67 3.55 -0.02
CA PHE A 33 -21.30 4.05 -0.02
C PHE A 33 -21.24 5.51 -0.51
N SER A 34 -22.01 5.88 -1.55
CA SER A 34 -22.10 7.25 -2.05
C SER A 34 -22.71 8.22 -1.04
N GLU A 35 -23.77 7.81 -0.32
CA GLU A 35 -24.40 8.59 0.74
C GLU A 35 -23.44 8.79 1.93
N SER A 36 -22.61 7.79 2.25
CA SER A 36 -21.56 7.92 3.26
C SER A 36 -20.42 8.87 2.88
N LEU A 37 -20.26 9.16 1.58
CA LEU A 37 -19.22 10.02 1.00
C LEU A 37 -19.66 11.48 0.84
N GLU A 38 -20.97 11.74 0.73
CA GLU A 38 -21.52 13.10 0.61
C GLU A 38 -21.39 13.90 1.92
N ASN A 39 -21.34 13.21 3.07
CA ASN A 39 -21.07 13.82 4.38
C ASN A 39 -19.55 13.95 4.64
N SER A 40 -18.92 14.80 3.84
CA SER A 40 -17.61 15.46 4.05
C SER A 40 -16.70 14.94 5.20
N TYR A 41 -15.63 14.25 4.79
CA TYR A 41 -14.29 14.12 5.39
C TYR A 41 -14.06 13.15 6.57
N LEU A 42 -13.13 12.20 6.34
CA LEU A 42 -12.54 11.21 7.27
C LEU A 42 -13.44 10.04 7.74
N GLN A 43 -13.34 8.89 7.05
CA GLN A 43 -13.63 7.60 7.69
C GLN A 43 -12.32 6.99 8.19
N ASN A 44 -12.05 7.08 9.49
CA ASN A 44 -10.90 6.41 10.12
C ASN A 44 -11.24 4.94 10.32
N PHE A 45 -10.50 4.05 9.67
CA PHE A 45 -10.54 2.62 9.97
C PHE A 45 -9.30 2.23 10.76
N THR A 46 -9.45 1.48 11.85
CA THR A 46 -8.35 1.03 12.71
C THR A 46 -8.17 -0.48 12.53
N LEU A 47 -7.04 -0.94 12.01
CA LEU A 47 -6.73 -2.39 11.91
C LEU A 47 -5.71 -2.81 12.97
N LYS A 48 -5.92 -3.94 13.67
CA LYS A 48 -5.08 -4.33 14.83
C LYS A 48 -3.66 -4.79 14.47
N THR A 49 -2.71 -4.41 15.35
CA THR A 49 -1.27 -4.76 15.50
C THR A 49 -0.22 -3.87 14.81
N ASN A 50 -0.56 -3.18 13.74
CA ASN A 50 0.04 -1.93 13.29
C ASN A 50 -1.14 -1.12 12.77
N GLU A 51 -1.58 -0.11 13.51
CA GLU A 51 -2.82 0.56 13.18
C GLU A 51 -2.62 1.32 11.87
N TYR A 52 -3.21 0.85 10.76
CA TYR A 52 -3.26 1.63 9.54
C TYR A 52 -4.56 2.41 9.54
N ALA A 53 -4.46 3.74 9.54
CA ALA A 53 -5.61 4.59 9.28
C ALA A 53 -5.69 4.84 7.77
N ILE A 54 -6.80 4.45 7.15
CA ILE A 54 -7.16 4.79 5.76
C ILE A 54 -7.95 6.08 5.82
N TYR A 55 -7.54 7.10 5.06
CA TYR A 55 -8.32 8.33 4.90
C TYR A 55 -8.76 8.47 3.46
N LEU A 56 -10.03 8.79 3.24
CA LEU A 56 -10.55 9.24 1.95
C LEU A 56 -10.68 10.76 2.00
N CYS A 57 -9.86 11.44 1.21
CA CYS A 57 -9.84 12.89 1.16
C CYS A 57 -10.12 13.36 -0.27
N ARG A 58 -11.08 14.27 -0.44
CA ARG A 58 -11.47 14.86 -1.74
C ARG A 58 -10.62 16.09 -2.11
N GLU A 59 -10.07 16.77 -1.11
CA GLU A 59 -9.24 17.96 -1.26
C GLU A 59 -8.06 17.88 -0.28
N PHE A 60 -6.84 18.15 -0.76
CA PHE A 60 -5.66 18.35 0.08
C PHE A 60 -5.27 19.81 0.08
N ASN A 61 -4.68 20.26 1.18
CA ASN A 61 -3.94 21.50 1.15
C ASN A 61 -2.71 21.33 0.27
N LYS A 62 -2.43 22.27 -0.65
CA LYS A 62 -1.36 22.19 -1.66
C LYS A 62 0.04 22.03 -1.04
N ASP A 63 0.19 22.35 0.24
CA ASP A 63 1.44 22.22 0.99
C ASP A 63 1.90 20.76 1.22
N VAL A 64 1.00 19.77 1.02
CA VAL A 64 1.29 18.34 1.27
C VAL A 64 1.42 17.54 -0.03
N ILE A 65 0.75 17.95 -1.10
CA ILE A 65 0.77 17.27 -2.41
C ILE A 65 1.01 18.34 -3.48
N THR A 66 2.14 18.22 -4.19
CA THR A 66 2.61 19.20 -5.18
C THR A 66 1.73 19.29 -6.44
N GLU A 67 0.90 18.28 -6.71
CA GLU A 67 0.03 18.24 -7.89
C GLU A 67 -1.29 17.54 -7.55
N ILE A 68 -2.32 18.31 -7.19
CA ILE A 68 -3.66 17.78 -6.94
C ILE A 68 -4.38 17.69 -8.28
N ARG A 69 -4.63 16.47 -8.76
CA ARG A 69 -5.54 16.23 -9.88
C ARG A 69 -6.97 16.58 -9.43
N PRO A 70 -7.76 17.35 -10.22
CA PRO A 70 -9.13 17.68 -9.85
C PRO A 70 -9.97 16.39 -9.73
N HIS A 71 -10.81 16.32 -8.68
CA HIS A 71 -11.69 15.19 -8.35
C HIS A 71 -11.04 13.90 -7.85
N THR A 72 -9.79 13.94 -7.41
CA THR A 72 -9.12 12.72 -6.95
C THR A 72 -9.34 12.46 -5.46
N ILE A 73 -9.91 11.30 -5.16
CA ILE A 73 -9.90 10.77 -3.80
C ILE A 73 -8.52 10.17 -3.55
N VAL A 74 -7.88 10.63 -2.49
CA VAL A 74 -6.62 10.05 -2.02
C VAL A 74 -6.90 9.08 -0.90
N ILE A 75 -6.23 7.94 -0.96
CA ILE A 75 -6.12 6.99 0.14
C ILE A 75 -4.80 7.27 0.85
N CYS A 76 -4.88 7.83 2.07
CA CYS A 76 -3.72 7.95 2.95
C CYS A 76 -3.63 6.71 3.83
N LEU A 77 -2.52 5.98 3.77
CA LEU A 77 -2.20 4.94 4.75
C LEU A 77 -1.20 5.52 5.75
N MET A 78 -1.59 5.59 7.01
CA MET A 78 -0.70 6.01 8.10
C MET A 78 -0.42 4.86 9.03
N LYS A 79 0.85 4.57 9.30
CA LYS A 79 1.22 3.59 10.32
C LYS A 79 1.20 4.24 11.71
N LEU A 80 0.34 3.75 12.60
CA LEU A 80 0.30 4.14 14.00
C LEU A 80 0.92 3.04 14.89
N LYS A 81 1.53 3.50 15.97
CA LYS A 81 2.01 2.66 17.07
C LYS A 81 1.53 3.28 18.37
N ASN A 82 0.84 2.51 19.21
CA ASN A 82 0.21 3.00 20.44
C ASN A 82 -0.69 4.23 20.18
N GLN A 83 -1.53 4.22 19.13
CA GLN A 83 -2.45 5.31 18.77
C GLN A 83 -1.77 6.65 18.43
N LYS A 84 -0.46 6.65 18.18
CA LYS A 84 0.28 7.82 17.70
C LYS A 84 0.83 7.55 16.30
N ILE A 85 0.70 8.55 15.42
CA ILE A 85 1.28 8.53 14.06
C ILE A 85 2.79 8.40 14.21
N GLN A 86 3.35 7.27 13.76
CA GLN A 86 4.74 6.96 14.01
C GLN A 86 5.64 7.48 12.87
N SER A 87 5.24 7.24 11.62
CA SER A 87 5.85 7.75 10.38
C SER A 87 5.34 6.94 9.18
N GLY A 88 5.42 7.53 7.99
CA GLY A 88 5.09 6.88 6.73
C GLY A 88 3.63 7.08 6.33
N VAL A 89 3.35 8.26 5.77
CA VAL A 89 2.11 8.51 5.04
C VAL A 89 2.31 8.02 3.61
N GLN A 90 1.49 7.08 3.15
CA GLN A 90 1.43 6.73 1.73
C GLN A 90 0.17 7.32 1.13
N VAL A 91 0.33 8.08 0.05
CA VAL A 91 -0.73 8.73 -0.70
C VAL A 91 -0.96 7.94 -1.97
N PHE A 92 -2.18 7.45 -2.18
CA PHE A 92 -2.59 6.79 -3.42
C PHE A 92 -3.77 7.51 -4.04
N TYR A 93 -3.74 7.70 -5.35
CA TYR A 93 -4.89 8.18 -6.09
C TYR A 93 -5.86 7.03 -6.36
N VAL A 94 -7.17 7.29 -6.30
CA VAL A 94 -8.18 6.27 -6.59
C VAL A 94 -7.99 5.64 -7.96
N ASP A 95 -7.64 6.44 -8.98
CA ASP A 95 -7.44 5.97 -10.36
C ASP A 95 -6.34 4.91 -10.46
N ASP A 96 -5.26 5.07 -9.69
CA ASP A 96 -4.13 4.14 -9.66
C ASP A 96 -4.50 2.80 -8.98
N LEU A 97 -5.56 2.80 -8.17
CA LEU A 97 -6.03 1.64 -7.40
C LEU A 97 -7.26 0.96 -8.00
N ILE A 98 -7.83 1.47 -9.11
CA ILE A 98 -8.97 0.82 -9.78
C ILE A 98 -8.59 -0.59 -10.26
N VAL A 99 -7.33 -0.78 -10.65
CA VAL A 99 -6.80 -2.05 -11.15
C VAL A 99 -5.69 -2.53 -10.24
N ASN A 100 -5.85 -3.72 -9.65
CA ASN A 100 -4.79 -4.34 -8.87
C ASN A 100 -3.64 -4.81 -9.79
N ILE A 101 -2.52 -4.07 -9.75
CA ILE A 101 -1.30 -4.33 -10.54
C ILE A 101 -0.71 -5.72 -10.31
N THR A 102 -0.89 -6.32 -9.13
CA THR A 102 -0.32 -7.64 -8.77
C THR A 102 -1.02 -8.82 -9.43
N LYS A 103 -2.18 -8.57 -10.04
CA LYS A 103 -2.96 -9.54 -10.82
C LYS A 103 -2.56 -9.54 -12.30
N ASN A 104 -1.70 -8.62 -12.73
CA ASN A 104 -1.21 -8.57 -14.10
C ASN A 104 -0.25 -9.71 -14.39
N ARG A 105 -0.43 -10.41 -15.52
CA ARG A 105 0.41 -11.53 -15.98
C ARG A 105 1.90 -11.17 -16.07
N LEU A 106 2.23 -9.94 -16.46
CA LEU A 106 3.61 -9.49 -16.65
C LEU A 106 4.30 -9.10 -15.34
N VAL A 107 3.55 -8.96 -14.25
CA VAL A 107 4.08 -8.56 -12.95
C VAL A 107 4.34 -9.83 -12.13
N PRO A 108 5.61 -10.19 -11.87
CA PRO A 108 5.93 -11.35 -11.05
C PRO A 108 5.54 -11.14 -9.58
N LYS A 109 5.59 -12.20 -8.78
CA LYS A 109 5.28 -12.09 -7.35
C LYS A 109 6.46 -11.49 -6.60
N HIS A 110 6.20 -10.42 -5.85
CA HIS A 110 7.19 -9.71 -5.07
C HIS A 110 6.96 -9.92 -3.57
N HIS A 111 8.00 -10.27 -2.82
CA HIS A 111 7.91 -10.48 -1.38
C HIS A 111 8.87 -9.51 -0.69
N LEU A 112 8.34 -8.69 0.21
CA LEU A 112 9.15 -7.78 1.01
C LEU A 112 9.84 -8.55 2.13
N ILE A 113 11.14 -8.36 2.27
CA ILE A 113 11.95 -8.92 3.35
C ILE A 113 12.42 -7.73 4.20
N THR A 114 11.90 -7.64 5.42
CA THR A 114 12.24 -6.60 6.40
C THR A 114 13.13 -7.11 7.53
N ASP A 115 13.30 -8.43 7.64
CA ASP A 115 14.12 -9.08 8.66
C ASP A 115 15.60 -8.93 8.32
N LYS A 116 16.32 -8.15 9.14
CA LYS A 116 17.73 -7.85 8.94
C LYS A 116 18.61 -9.10 8.94
N VAL A 117 18.29 -10.11 9.76
CA VAL A 117 19.06 -11.36 9.83
C VAL A 117 18.94 -12.09 8.50
N LYS A 118 17.71 -12.21 7.98
CA LYS A 118 17.47 -12.84 6.67
C LYS A 118 18.12 -12.08 5.52
N ILE A 119 18.09 -10.74 5.55
CA ILE A 119 18.78 -9.92 4.53
C ILE A 119 20.28 -10.22 4.54
N GLN A 120 20.91 -10.21 5.72
CA GLN A 120 22.34 -10.53 5.86
C GLN A 120 22.68 -11.95 5.40
N GLU A 121 21.85 -12.94 5.73
CA GLU A 121 22.01 -14.31 5.24
C GLU A 121 21.95 -14.39 3.71
N ILE A 122 21.02 -13.66 3.07
CA ILE A 122 20.90 -13.64 1.61
C ILE A 122 22.11 -12.98 0.96
N LEU A 123 22.54 -11.83 1.49
CA LEU A 123 23.74 -11.12 1.00
C LEU A 123 24.99 -12.00 1.12
N THR A 124 25.14 -12.68 2.26
CA THR A 124 26.25 -13.62 2.49
C THR A 124 26.23 -14.78 1.49
N LYS A 125 25.07 -15.38 1.23
CA LYS A 125 24.90 -16.46 0.24
C LYS A 125 25.20 -16.01 -1.18
N LEU A 126 24.90 -14.75 -1.50
CA LEU A 126 25.17 -14.16 -2.82
C LEU A 126 26.60 -13.61 -2.92
N MET A 127 27.37 -13.60 -1.83
CA MET A 127 28.70 -12.97 -1.74
C MET A 127 28.68 -11.53 -2.28
N ALA A 128 27.62 -10.78 -1.95
CA ALA A 128 27.38 -9.46 -2.49
C ALA A 128 27.03 -8.44 -1.40
N ASP A 129 27.40 -7.19 -1.63
CA ASP A 129 27.01 -6.04 -0.82
C ASP A 129 25.65 -5.47 -1.29
N GLU A 130 24.96 -4.75 -0.41
CA GLU A 130 23.66 -4.12 -0.73
C GLU A 130 23.71 -3.24 -2.00
N ASN A 131 24.83 -2.55 -2.22
CA ASN A 131 25.03 -1.66 -3.37
C ASN A 131 25.15 -2.40 -4.71
N GLN A 132 25.50 -3.69 -4.68
CA GLN A 132 25.68 -4.53 -5.86
C GLN A 132 24.36 -5.17 -6.32
N LEU A 133 23.32 -5.10 -5.50
CA LEU A 133 22.00 -5.62 -5.86
C LEU A 133 21.28 -4.69 -6.84
N PRO A 134 20.44 -5.24 -7.74
CA PRO A 134 19.53 -4.45 -8.56
C PRO A 134 18.63 -3.56 -7.69
N LYS A 135 18.53 -2.28 -8.06
CA LYS A 135 17.75 -1.29 -7.31
C LYS A 135 16.35 -1.14 -7.91
N ILE A 136 15.35 -1.05 -7.04
CA ILE A 136 13.98 -0.66 -7.38
C ILE A 136 13.75 0.77 -6.87
N SER A 137 13.11 1.61 -7.69
CA SER A 137 12.75 2.97 -7.24
C SER A 137 11.70 2.88 -6.13
N ILE A 138 11.79 3.77 -5.13
CA ILE A 138 10.71 3.91 -4.14
C ILE A 138 9.40 4.38 -4.78
N ASP A 139 9.50 5.02 -5.95
CA ASP A 139 8.35 5.48 -6.71
C ASP A 139 7.68 4.39 -7.55
N ASP A 140 8.30 3.21 -7.66
CA ASP A 140 7.75 2.09 -8.40
C ASP A 140 6.38 1.65 -7.83
N PRO A 141 5.37 1.38 -8.67
CA PRO A 141 4.04 0.96 -8.21
C PRO A 141 4.07 -0.26 -7.28
N MET A 142 4.93 -1.25 -7.56
CA MET A 142 5.10 -2.43 -6.71
C MET A 142 5.81 -2.10 -5.40
N ALA A 143 6.81 -1.21 -5.41
CA ALA A 143 7.43 -0.74 -4.18
C ALA A 143 6.42 -0.04 -3.26
N LYS A 144 5.58 0.85 -3.83
CA LYS A 144 4.47 1.51 -3.11
C LYS A 144 3.45 0.51 -2.60
N PHE A 145 3.05 -0.46 -3.43
CA PHE A 145 2.09 -1.51 -3.07
C PHE A 145 2.57 -2.34 -1.89
N LEU A 146 3.86 -2.72 -1.87
CA LEU A 146 4.46 -3.47 -0.75
C LEU A 146 4.67 -2.64 0.52
N GLY A 147 4.69 -1.32 0.41
CA GLY A 147 5.13 -0.45 1.50
C GLY A 147 6.64 -0.54 1.75
N ALA A 148 7.42 -0.78 0.69
CA ALA A 148 8.87 -0.91 0.77
C ALA A 148 9.52 0.43 1.16
N GLN A 149 10.53 0.37 2.02
CA GLN A 149 11.36 1.50 2.42
C GLN A 149 12.82 1.28 1.96
N THR A 150 13.59 2.35 1.90
CA THR A 150 15.04 2.28 1.59
C THR A 150 15.75 1.30 2.52
N GLY A 151 16.55 0.40 1.94
CA GLY A 151 17.25 -0.66 2.66
C GLY A 151 16.43 -1.94 2.88
N ASN A 152 15.16 -1.98 2.44
CA ASN A 152 14.44 -3.25 2.37
C ASN A 152 14.89 -4.06 1.15
N LEU A 153 14.83 -5.40 1.29
CA LEU A 153 15.11 -6.31 0.19
C LEU A 153 13.78 -6.84 -0.37
N VAL A 154 13.64 -6.81 -1.69
CA VAL A 154 12.44 -7.34 -2.38
C VAL A 154 12.84 -8.60 -3.15
N ARG A 155 12.28 -9.73 -2.76
CA ARG A 155 12.45 -11.00 -3.47
C ARG A 155 11.43 -11.12 -4.59
N ILE A 156 11.91 -11.31 -5.82
CA ILE A 156 11.06 -11.49 -7.00
C ILE A 156 11.06 -12.97 -7.39
N ILE A 157 9.86 -13.56 -7.50
CA ILE A 157 9.65 -14.92 -7.99
C ILE A 157 8.98 -14.81 -9.35
N ARG A 158 9.71 -15.19 -10.39
CA ARG A 158 9.24 -15.19 -11.78
C ARG A 158 9.44 -16.56 -12.40
N ASN A 159 8.51 -16.94 -13.27
CA ASN A 159 8.69 -18.10 -14.13
C ASN A 159 9.67 -17.70 -15.22
N SER A 160 10.84 -18.33 -15.27
CA SER A 160 11.72 -18.19 -16.43
C SER A 160 11.12 -19.01 -17.58
N PRO A 161 11.10 -18.49 -18.82
CA PRO A 161 10.86 -19.36 -19.96
C PRO A 161 11.94 -20.45 -19.96
N GLN A 162 11.51 -21.70 -20.03
CA GLN A 162 12.40 -22.84 -20.31
C GLN A 162 12.93 -22.76 -21.73
#